data_AF-A0A8J5RBP1-F1
#
_entry.id   AF-A0A8J5RBP1-F1
#
_cell.length_a   1.000
_cell.length_b   1.000
_cell.length_c   1.000
_cell.angle_alpha   90.00
_cell.angle_beta   90.00
_cell.angle_gamma   90.00
#
_symmetry.space_group_name_H-M   'P 1'
#
loop_
_entity.id
_entity.type
_entity.pdbx_description
1 polymer ?
#
loop_
_entity_poly.entity_id
_entity_poly.type
_entity_poly.pdbx_seq_one_letter_code
_entity_poly.pdbx_strand_id
1 'polypeptide(L)'
;MEPQGRMYSENDPKTIFAVGTGFPDSVRTCLLHQKLQMINCCIERKKRRNEFASKPLNIDDHFDSAEEESEEEFFECEEEASVQEVQVHRKTKHLLWNKPTGRLSKHPSLKLLKTGDALYLPVTQDPVPKTEDQLEEDAQLMMQLGTDKQGSEMRARLMSASLLSDMESFKASSLSIKLIPGIIYHFIRWYSPRDWIEEEGTDQWGQINGHLSPRMKIPNNPWATTWNSAQPVPAHRQKRLFDDTKEAEKTIQFLACRCIGEICQLLMPVLAHAALQALAQHKQPAIVKLPEIINGITTKLQRATKSFHLHTYIYDVSI
;
A
#
# COMPACT_ATOMS: atom_id res chain seq x y z
N MET A 1 -5.97 32.93 -6.57
CA MET A 1 -5.48 31.68 -5.96
C MET A 1 -5.11 30.75 -7.10
N GLU A 2 -3.85 30.81 -7.52
CA GLU A 2 -3.29 29.95 -8.57
C GLU A 2 -3.10 28.52 -8.01
N PRO A 3 -3.29 27.48 -8.84
CA PRO A 3 -2.97 26.12 -8.41
C PRO A 3 -1.45 25.98 -8.32
N GLN A 4 -0.95 25.69 -7.13
CA GLN A 4 0.45 25.33 -6.89
C GLN A 4 0.88 24.24 -7.88
N GLY A 5 1.81 24.60 -8.76
CA GLY A 5 2.40 23.68 -9.72
C GLY A 5 3.01 22.48 -9.00
N ARG A 6 2.67 21.27 -9.45
CA ARG A 6 3.42 20.07 -9.09
C ARG A 6 4.86 20.32 -9.55
N MET A 7 5.78 20.55 -8.60
CA MET A 7 7.20 20.60 -8.91
C MET A 7 7.60 19.24 -9.47
N TYR A 8 7.95 19.22 -10.75
CA TYR A 8 8.63 18.09 -11.35
C TYR A 8 9.94 17.91 -10.58
N SER A 9 10.11 16.76 -9.93
CA SER A 9 11.36 16.36 -9.29
C SER A 9 12.52 16.66 -10.23
N GLU A 10 13.51 17.41 -9.74
CA GLU A 10 14.80 17.57 -10.41
C GLU A 10 15.36 16.21 -10.83
N ASN A 11 15.99 16.19 -12.00
CA ASN A 11 16.37 15.02 -12.78
C ASN A 11 17.12 13.94 -11.98
N ASP A 12 16.40 12.92 -11.51
CA ASP A 12 16.99 11.64 -11.16
C ASP A 12 17.18 10.82 -12.45
N PRO A 13 18.42 10.44 -12.83
CA PRO A 13 18.73 9.83 -14.12
C PRO A 13 18.06 8.47 -14.33
N LYS A 14 17.45 7.88 -13.30
CA LYS A 14 16.76 6.58 -13.40
C LYS A 14 15.24 6.69 -13.52
N THR A 15 14.64 7.87 -13.38
CA THR A 15 13.18 8.06 -13.54
C THR A 15 12.83 8.52 -14.95
N ILE A 16 11.63 8.16 -15.42
CA ILE A 16 11.10 8.60 -16.71
C ILE A 16 10.86 10.11 -16.64
N PHE A 17 11.53 10.84 -17.54
CA PHE A 17 11.44 12.30 -17.61
C PHE A 17 10.02 12.79 -17.87
N ALA A 18 9.67 13.94 -17.28
CA ALA A 18 8.36 14.60 -17.39
C ALA A 18 7.15 13.78 -16.89
N VAL A 19 7.39 12.66 -16.20
CA VAL A 19 6.34 11.85 -15.56
C VAL A 19 6.47 12.01 -14.04
N GLY A 20 5.38 12.42 -13.39
CA GLY A 20 5.36 12.61 -11.93
C GLY A 20 5.67 11.32 -11.17
N THR A 21 6.27 11.45 -9.99
CA THR A 21 6.42 10.35 -9.03
C THR A 21 5.17 10.22 -8.16
N GLY A 22 4.96 9.05 -7.55
CA GLY A 22 3.83 8.79 -6.66
C GLY A 22 2.71 7.94 -7.27
N PHE A 23 1.48 8.11 -6.76
CA PHE A 23 0.32 7.32 -7.17
C PHE A 23 -0.11 7.68 -8.60
N PRO A 24 -0.48 6.69 -9.43
CA PRO A 24 -1.07 6.97 -10.73
C PRO A 24 -2.32 7.86 -10.63
N ASP A 25 -2.39 8.90 -11.47
CA ASP A 25 -3.48 9.88 -11.46
C ASP A 25 -4.59 9.46 -12.44
N SER A 26 -5.52 8.64 -11.96
CA SER A 26 -6.65 8.13 -12.75
C SER A 26 -7.70 9.18 -13.13
N VAL A 27 -7.64 10.39 -12.55
CA VAL A 27 -8.62 11.44 -12.81
C VAL A 27 -8.17 12.35 -13.94
N ARG A 28 -6.87 12.65 -14.02
CA ARG A 28 -6.36 13.71 -14.91
C ARG A 28 -5.52 13.19 -16.07
N THR A 29 -5.10 11.93 -16.03
CA THR A 29 -4.10 11.42 -16.98
C THR A 29 -4.61 10.16 -17.66
N CYS A 30 -4.23 9.97 -18.92
CA CYS A 30 -4.61 8.75 -19.65
C CYS A 30 -3.86 7.53 -19.10
N LEU A 31 -4.39 6.35 -19.39
CA LEU A 31 -3.82 5.08 -18.94
C LEU A 31 -2.34 4.91 -19.29
N LEU A 32 -1.90 5.35 -20.48
CA LEU A 32 -0.48 5.29 -20.83
C LEU A 32 0.40 6.10 -19.86
N HIS A 33 -0.02 7.32 -19.50
CA HIS A 33 0.71 8.14 -18.55
C HIS A 33 0.69 7.51 -17.15
N GLN A 34 -0.44 6.95 -16.72
CA GLN A 34 -0.56 6.23 -15.46
C GLN A 34 0.40 5.02 -15.38
N LYS A 35 0.57 4.27 -16.49
CA LYS A 35 1.55 3.18 -16.57
C LYS A 35 2.98 3.70 -16.42
N LEU A 36 3.34 4.79 -17.08
CA LEU A 36 4.66 5.40 -16.89
C LEU A 36 4.86 5.91 -15.44
N GLN A 37 3.82 6.47 -14.82
CA GLN A 37 3.84 6.86 -13.41
C GLN A 37 4.06 5.64 -12.49
N MET A 38 3.42 4.51 -12.81
CA MET A 38 3.63 3.26 -12.07
C MET A 38 5.10 2.80 -12.12
N ILE A 39 5.76 2.91 -13.28
CA ILE A 39 7.20 2.61 -13.40
C ILE A 39 8.03 3.52 -12.47
N ASN A 40 7.78 4.83 -12.49
CA ASN A 40 8.45 5.78 -11.59
C ASN A 40 8.22 5.45 -10.11
N CYS A 41 6.98 5.10 -9.74
CA CYS A 41 6.64 4.67 -8.40
C CYS A 41 7.42 3.41 -7.96
N CYS A 42 7.53 2.42 -8.85
CA CYS A 42 8.29 1.20 -8.60
C CYS A 42 9.79 1.49 -8.40
N ILE A 43 10.38 2.34 -9.23
CA ILE A 43 11.79 2.75 -9.12
C ILE A 43 12.06 3.42 -7.77
N GLU A 44 11.20 4.35 -7.36
CA GLU A 44 11.35 5.06 -6.08
C GLU A 44 11.23 4.11 -4.89
N ARG A 45 10.24 3.21 -4.89
CA ARG A 45 10.09 2.21 -3.82
C ARG A 45 11.26 1.25 -3.75
N LYS A 46 11.81 0.83 -4.90
CA LYS A 46 13.01 -0.02 -4.94
C LYS A 46 14.25 0.71 -4.41
N LYS A 47 14.44 1.99 -4.75
CA LYS A 47 15.52 2.82 -4.21
C LYS A 47 15.43 2.94 -2.70
N ARG A 48 14.27 3.34 -2.18
CA ARG A 48 14.02 3.46 -0.75
C ARG A 48 14.31 2.14 -0.01
N ARG A 49 13.88 1.01 -0.58
CA ARG A 49 14.17 -0.33 -0.04
C ARG A 49 15.66 -0.65 -0.05
N ASN A 50 16.36 -0.37 -1.14
CA ASN A 50 17.79 -0.58 -1.22
C ASN A 50 18.57 0.32 -0.25
N GLU A 51 18.14 1.57 -0.07
CA GLU A 51 18.70 2.50 0.91
C GLU A 51 18.55 1.94 2.33
N PHE A 52 17.35 1.46 2.70
CA PHE A 52 17.13 0.81 3.99
C PHE A 52 17.95 -0.48 4.16
N ALA A 53 18.20 -1.24 3.10
CA ALA A 53 19.05 -2.44 3.16
C ALA A 53 20.56 -2.11 3.22
N SER A 54 20.97 -0.98 2.63
CA SER A 54 22.37 -0.54 2.56
C SER A 54 22.84 0.27 3.77
N LYS A 55 21.90 0.82 4.55
CA LYS A 55 22.24 1.47 5.82
C LYS A 55 22.68 0.38 6.80
N PRO A 56 23.94 0.37 7.27
CA PRO A 56 24.30 -0.47 8.40
C PRO A 56 23.37 -0.11 9.56
N LEU A 57 22.92 -1.13 10.31
CA LEU A 57 22.21 -0.93 11.57
C LEU A 57 23.16 -0.21 12.53
N ASN A 58 23.23 1.12 12.44
CA ASN A 58 23.76 1.94 13.51
C ASN A 58 22.76 1.80 14.65
N ILE A 59 23.08 0.88 15.54
CA ILE A 59 22.53 0.78 16.89
C ILE A 59 22.99 2.06 17.60
N ASP A 60 22.32 3.17 17.33
CA ASP A 60 22.52 4.41 18.05
C ASP A 60 21.23 5.23 17.95
N ASP A 61 20.26 4.85 18.78
CA ASP A 61 19.27 5.78 19.31
C ASP A 61 18.78 5.26 20.67
N HIS A 62 19.61 5.56 21.67
CA HIS A 62 19.34 5.76 23.09
C HIS A 62 17.89 5.51 23.59
N PHE A 63 17.60 4.29 24.08
CA PHE A 63 16.61 4.08 25.14
C PHE A 63 17.18 3.11 26.19
N ASP A 64 17.61 3.73 27.27
CA ASP A 64 18.15 3.24 28.55
C ASP A 64 17.79 1.79 28.96
N SER A 65 18.78 0.90 28.89
CA SER A 65 19.07 -0.14 29.89
C SER A 65 20.27 -0.97 29.42
N ALA A 66 21.40 -0.75 30.08
CA ALA A 66 22.57 -1.61 30.01
C ALA A 66 22.22 -3.08 30.34
N GLU A 67 22.73 -4.01 29.54
CA GLU A 67 23.29 -5.31 29.94
C GLU A 67 23.65 -6.08 28.64
N GLU A 68 24.93 -5.98 28.30
CA GLU A 68 25.82 -6.94 27.57
C GLU A 68 25.22 -7.84 26.47
N GLU A 69 25.61 -7.54 25.23
CA GLU A 69 25.57 -8.47 24.10
C GLU A 69 26.64 -9.57 24.31
N SER A 70 26.19 -10.75 24.72
CA SER A 70 26.92 -11.99 24.50
C SER A 70 26.32 -12.67 23.28
N GLU A 71 27.09 -12.75 22.20
CA GLU A 71 26.86 -13.69 21.11
C GLU A 71 26.88 -15.11 21.71
N GLU A 72 25.76 -15.82 21.70
CA GLU A 72 25.75 -17.27 22.01
C GLU A 72 25.40 -18.05 20.75
N GLU A 73 26.44 -18.74 20.31
CA GLU A 73 26.54 -19.69 19.22
C GLU A 73 25.49 -20.81 19.31
N PHE A 74 25.11 -21.25 18.13
CA PHE A 74 24.42 -22.50 17.87
C PHE A 74 25.24 -23.67 18.44
N PHE A 75 24.73 -24.39 19.44
CA PHE A 75 25.35 -25.62 19.93
C PHE A 75 24.39 -26.81 19.81
N GLU A 76 24.79 -27.79 18.99
CA GLU A 76 24.20 -29.13 18.87
C GLU A 76 24.43 -29.96 20.16
N CYS A 77 23.48 -30.84 20.47
CA CYS A 77 23.43 -31.73 21.64
C CYS A 77 24.66 -32.64 21.82
N GLU A 78 25.02 -32.97 23.07
CA GLU A 78 25.08 -34.36 23.60
C GLU A 78 25.33 -34.41 25.13
N GLU A 79 25.19 -35.61 25.68
CA GLU A 79 24.71 -36.04 27.01
C GLU A 79 25.58 -35.84 28.28
N GLU A 80 24.86 -35.91 29.42
CA GLU A 80 25.21 -36.38 30.78
C GLU A 80 26.41 -35.81 31.58
N ALA A 81 26.12 -35.10 32.69
CA ALA A 81 26.23 -35.63 34.07
C ALA A 81 26.48 -34.57 35.16
N SER A 82 25.84 -34.82 36.30
CA SER A 82 26.13 -34.36 37.68
C SER A 82 25.60 -33.00 38.15
N VAL A 83 24.93 -33.09 39.30
CA VAL A 83 24.13 -32.09 40.00
C VAL A 83 25.02 -31.32 40.98
N GLN A 84 25.06 -29.99 40.87
CA GLN A 84 25.36 -29.11 42.01
C GLN A 84 24.44 -27.88 41.98
N GLU A 85 23.65 -27.76 43.03
CA GLU A 85 22.67 -26.70 43.26
C GLU A 85 23.39 -25.37 43.57
N VAL A 86 23.35 -24.44 42.62
CA VAL A 86 23.62 -23.02 42.88
C VAL A 86 22.34 -22.25 42.60
N GLN A 87 21.82 -21.56 43.62
CA GLN A 87 20.65 -20.70 43.55
C GLN A 87 20.90 -19.51 42.62
N VAL A 88 20.68 -19.70 41.32
CA VAL A 88 20.61 -18.61 40.36
C VAL A 88 19.19 -18.07 40.36
N HIS A 89 19.03 -16.81 40.75
CA HIS A 89 17.82 -16.04 40.47
C HIS A 89 17.52 -16.15 38.97
N ARG A 90 16.53 -16.98 38.61
CA ARG A 90 15.98 -17.07 37.27
C ARG A 90 15.40 -15.70 36.90
N LYS A 91 16.23 -14.80 36.35
CA LYS A 91 15.74 -13.76 35.44
C LYS A 91 15.07 -14.53 34.30
N THR A 92 13.74 -14.57 34.31
CA THR A 92 12.92 -15.18 33.26
C THR A 92 13.36 -14.56 31.93
N LYS A 93 14.20 -15.26 31.15
CA LYS A 93 14.63 -14.82 29.82
C LYS A 93 13.36 -14.68 28.97
N HIS A 94 12.81 -13.47 28.91
CA HIS A 94 11.70 -13.16 28.01
C HIS A 94 12.22 -13.36 26.59
N LEU A 95 11.67 -14.35 25.90
CA LEU A 95 11.90 -14.60 24.47
C LEU A 95 11.87 -13.26 23.72
N LEU A 96 12.83 -13.01 22.82
CA LEU A 96 12.95 -11.79 22.00
C LEU A 96 11.65 -11.41 21.26
N TRP A 97 10.75 -12.38 21.09
CA TRP A 97 9.39 -12.24 20.55
C TRP A 97 8.40 -11.53 21.48
N ASN A 98 8.79 -11.11 22.69
CA ASN A 98 7.94 -10.41 23.65
C ASN A 98 8.26 -8.92 23.80
N LYS A 99 9.23 -8.39 23.04
CA LYS A 99 9.53 -6.96 23.02
C LYS A 99 8.66 -6.25 21.96
N PRO A 100 8.09 -5.06 22.27
CA PRO A 100 7.41 -4.25 21.27
C PRO A 100 8.34 -3.85 20.14
N THR A 101 7.91 -4.02 18.88
CA THR A 101 8.72 -3.68 17.69
C THR A 101 7.88 -2.93 16.66
N GLY A 102 8.53 -2.17 15.77
CA GLY A 102 7.82 -1.44 14.72
C GLY A 102 7.02 -0.23 15.22
N ARG A 103 7.49 0.44 16.29
CA ARG A 103 6.92 1.70 16.76
C ARG A 103 7.47 2.86 15.92
N LEU A 104 6.59 3.73 15.44
CA LEU A 104 6.94 4.96 14.74
C LEU A 104 7.17 6.09 15.74
N SER A 105 6.16 6.39 16.56
CA SER A 105 6.23 7.47 17.56
C SER A 105 5.16 7.27 18.65
N LYS A 106 5.25 8.05 19.73
CA LYS A 106 4.18 8.10 20.75
C LYS A 106 2.96 8.81 20.19
N HIS A 107 1.77 8.29 20.44
CA HIS A 107 0.53 8.98 20.10
C HIS A 107 0.42 10.27 20.94
N PRO A 108 0.05 11.43 20.34
CA PRO A 108 0.01 12.71 21.05
C PRO A 108 -0.91 12.75 22.29
N SER A 109 -2.11 12.17 22.19
CA SER A 109 -3.13 12.24 23.25
C SER A 109 -3.60 10.89 23.81
N LEU A 110 -3.64 9.83 23.00
CA LEU A 110 -4.22 8.54 23.40
C LEU A 110 -3.30 7.73 24.32
N LYS A 111 -3.92 7.07 25.29
CA LYS A 111 -3.30 6.17 26.25
C LYS A 111 -4.03 4.83 26.23
N LEU A 112 -3.38 3.83 26.79
CA LEU A 112 -3.93 2.50 26.91
C LEU A 112 -5.01 2.44 28.00
N LEU A 113 -6.11 1.77 27.67
CA LEU A 113 -7.21 1.51 28.58
C LEU A 113 -6.68 0.49 29.57
N LYS A 114 -6.92 0.70 30.86
CA LYS A 114 -6.50 -0.15 31.99
C LYS A 114 -5.08 0.08 32.52
N THR A 115 -4.10 0.43 31.71
CA THR A 115 -2.73 0.71 32.21
C THR A 115 -2.38 2.19 32.26
N GLY A 116 -2.99 3.03 31.42
CA GLY A 116 -2.68 4.46 31.35
C GLY A 116 -1.35 4.79 30.66
N ASP A 117 -0.64 3.80 30.12
CA ASP A 117 0.58 4.02 29.36
C ASP A 117 0.30 4.73 28.03
N ALA A 118 1.31 5.39 27.46
CA ALA A 118 1.20 6.00 26.15
C ALA A 118 0.92 4.96 25.06
N LEU A 119 -0.06 5.24 24.19
CA LEU A 119 -0.26 4.46 22.98
C LEU A 119 0.89 4.77 22.00
N TYR A 120 1.46 3.77 21.35
CA TYR A 120 2.46 3.96 20.31
C TYR A 120 1.84 3.76 18.93
N LEU A 121 2.18 4.66 18.00
CA LEU A 121 1.81 4.53 16.59
C LEU A 121 2.68 3.45 15.94
N PRO A 122 2.09 2.44 15.28
CA PRO A 122 2.88 1.47 14.53
C PRO A 122 3.41 2.07 13.23
N VAL A 123 4.53 1.55 12.75
CA VAL A 123 4.94 1.68 11.35
C VAL A 123 4.06 0.74 10.52
N THR A 124 3.29 1.28 9.58
CA THR A 124 2.45 0.52 8.65
C THR A 124 3.08 0.44 7.26
N GLN A 125 2.57 -0.45 6.41
CA GLN A 125 2.99 -0.50 5.01
C GLN A 125 2.41 0.68 4.22
N ASP A 126 3.14 1.12 3.19
CA ASP A 126 2.66 2.16 2.28
C ASP A 126 1.41 1.68 1.51
N PRO A 127 0.46 2.59 1.20
CA PRO A 127 -0.72 2.24 0.41
C PRO A 127 -0.33 1.69 -0.97
N VAL A 128 -1.17 0.81 -1.53
CA VAL A 128 -0.92 0.16 -2.82
C VAL A 128 -1.34 1.11 -3.95
N PRO A 129 -0.42 1.62 -4.80
CA PRO A 129 -0.76 2.39 -5.97
C PRO A 129 -1.40 1.49 -7.00
N LYS A 130 -2.43 1.99 -7.69
CA LYS A 130 -3.14 1.26 -8.73
C LYS A 130 -3.38 2.17 -9.93
N THR A 131 -3.27 1.61 -11.13
CA THR A 131 -3.71 2.27 -12.36
C THR A 131 -5.22 2.09 -12.56
N GLU A 132 -5.82 2.90 -13.43
CA GLU A 132 -7.26 2.88 -13.74
C GLU A 132 -7.76 1.50 -14.18
N ASP A 133 -7.03 0.81 -15.06
CA ASP A 133 -7.36 -0.54 -15.50
C ASP A 133 -7.31 -1.56 -14.35
N GLN A 134 -6.36 -1.43 -13.41
CA GLN A 134 -6.30 -2.29 -12.22
C GLN A 134 -7.48 -2.04 -11.28
N LEU A 135 -7.91 -0.78 -11.13
CA LEU A 135 -9.10 -0.44 -10.36
C LEU A 135 -10.37 -1.00 -11.00
N GLU A 136 -10.44 -0.99 -12.34
CA GLU A 136 -11.54 -1.60 -13.08
C GLU A 136 -11.56 -3.13 -12.94
N GLU A 137 -10.40 -3.79 -13.07
CA GLU A 137 -10.24 -5.23 -12.86
C GLU A 137 -10.67 -5.65 -11.44
N ASP A 138 -10.26 -4.91 -10.41
CA ASP A 138 -10.67 -5.16 -9.03
C ASP A 138 -12.19 -5.04 -8.84
N ALA A 139 -12.80 -4.04 -9.48
CA ALA A 139 -14.24 -3.83 -9.43
C ALA A 139 -15.00 -4.96 -10.12
N GLN A 140 -14.51 -5.42 -11.28
CA GLN A 140 -15.09 -6.56 -12.01
C GLN A 140 -14.98 -7.85 -11.21
N LEU A 141 -13.81 -8.12 -10.61
CA LEU A 141 -13.59 -9.30 -9.77
C LEU A 141 -14.55 -9.30 -8.56
N MET A 142 -14.77 -8.14 -7.93
CA MET A 142 -15.74 -7.97 -6.85
C MET A 142 -17.18 -8.25 -7.29
N MET A 143 -17.55 -7.85 -8.50
CA MET A 143 -18.86 -8.09 -9.07
C MET A 143 -19.09 -9.58 -9.37
N GLN A 144 -18.07 -10.28 -9.87
CA GLN A 144 -18.14 -11.69 -10.23
C GLN A 144 -18.26 -12.63 -9.02
N LEU A 145 -17.72 -12.24 -7.87
CA LEU A 145 -17.76 -13.06 -6.65
C LEU A 145 -19.18 -13.24 -6.07
N GLY A 146 -20.23 -12.61 -6.61
CA GLY A 146 -21.61 -12.82 -6.17
C GLY A 146 -21.91 -12.28 -4.77
N THR A 147 -23.10 -12.54 -4.23
CA THR A 147 -23.54 -12.07 -2.89
C THR A 147 -23.85 -13.21 -1.93
N ASP A 148 -23.47 -14.43 -2.29
CA ASP A 148 -23.56 -15.59 -1.43
C ASP A 148 -22.57 -15.48 -0.25
N LYS A 149 -22.68 -16.39 0.72
CA LYS A 149 -21.85 -16.34 1.92
C LYS A 149 -20.36 -16.49 1.60
N GLN A 150 -20.00 -17.41 0.70
CA GLN A 150 -18.60 -17.64 0.31
C GLN A 150 -18.06 -16.45 -0.50
N GLY A 151 -18.86 -15.95 -1.45
CA GLY A 151 -18.56 -14.72 -2.18
C GLY A 151 -18.33 -13.50 -1.28
N SER A 152 -19.19 -13.31 -0.28
CA SER A 152 -19.06 -12.23 0.71
C SER A 152 -17.79 -12.35 1.55
N GLU A 153 -17.47 -13.56 2.04
CA GLU A 153 -16.24 -13.84 2.79
C GLU A 153 -14.99 -13.61 1.94
N MET A 154 -15.01 -14.03 0.67
CA MET A 154 -13.88 -13.84 -0.26
C MET A 154 -13.65 -12.36 -0.59
N ARG A 155 -14.72 -11.59 -0.83
CA ARG A 155 -14.62 -10.12 -0.99
C ARG A 155 -14.07 -9.44 0.25
N ALA A 156 -14.57 -9.82 1.44
CA ALA A 156 -14.07 -9.29 2.69
C ALA A 156 -12.57 -9.57 2.85
N ARG A 157 -12.11 -10.76 2.49
CA ARG A 157 -10.68 -11.14 2.53
C ARG A 157 -9.84 -10.32 1.53
N LEU A 158 -10.30 -10.15 0.30
CA LEU A 158 -9.60 -9.38 -0.72
C LEU A 158 -9.47 -7.90 -0.34
N MET A 159 -10.53 -7.32 0.21
CA MET A 159 -10.59 -5.90 0.59
C MET A 159 -9.93 -5.60 1.94
N SER A 160 -9.62 -6.61 2.74
CA SER A 160 -9.04 -6.44 4.09
C SER A 160 -7.53 -6.66 4.14
N ALA A 161 -6.83 -6.82 3.01
CA ALA A 161 -5.37 -7.05 3.01
C ALA A 161 -4.60 -5.92 3.71
N SER A 162 -4.92 -4.65 3.42
CA SER A 162 -4.34 -3.50 4.12
C SER A 162 -4.72 -3.47 5.60
N LEU A 163 -6.02 -3.67 5.89
CA LEU A 163 -6.51 -3.73 7.26
C LEU A 163 -5.79 -4.78 8.10
N LEU A 164 -5.58 -5.98 7.54
CA LEU A 164 -4.83 -7.06 8.18
C LEU A 164 -3.39 -6.63 8.48
N SER A 165 -2.68 -6.11 7.48
CA SER A 165 -1.31 -5.57 7.62
C SER A 165 -1.21 -4.51 8.74
N ASP A 166 -2.20 -3.62 8.83
CA ASP A 166 -2.21 -2.55 9.82
C ASP A 166 -2.54 -3.07 11.24
N MET A 167 -3.44 -4.05 11.34
CA MET A 167 -3.71 -4.76 12.60
C MET A 167 -2.50 -5.53 13.10
N GLU A 168 -1.78 -6.22 12.20
CA GLU A 168 -0.55 -6.95 12.53
C GLU A 168 0.55 -5.99 13.02
N SER A 169 0.73 -4.87 12.32
CA SER A 169 1.70 -3.81 12.68
C SER A 169 1.37 -3.21 14.04
N PHE A 170 0.09 -2.90 14.27
CA PHE A 170 -0.37 -2.38 15.54
C PHE A 170 -0.08 -3.35 16.68
N LYS A 171 -0.45 -4.64 16.54
CA LYS A 171 -0.18 -5.65 17.56
C LYS A 171 1.32 -5.83 17.85
N ALA A 172 2.19 -5.72 16.85
CA ALA A 172 3.64 -5.78 17.04
C ALA A 172 4.19 -4.59 17.85
N SER A 173 3.69 -3.39 17.56
CA SER A 173 4.07 -2.16 18.28
C SER A 173 3.54 -2.11 19.71
N SER A 174 2.45 -2.84 19.94
CA SER A 174 1.66 -2.81 21.15
C SER A 174 1.80 -4.13 21.95
N LEU A 175 2.88 -4.90 21.71
CA LEU A 175 2.96 -6.30 22.15
C LEU A 175 3.00 -6.52 23.67
N SER A 176 3.44 -5.52 24.45
CA SER A 176 3.32 -5.49 25.92
C SER A 176 1.86 -5.67 26.41
N ILE A 177 0.89 -5.51 25.50
CA ILE A 177 -0.54 -5.35 25.75
C ILE A 177 -1.32 -6.58 25.26
N LYS A 178 -0.64 -7.63 24.75
CA LYS A 178 -1.29 -8.84 24.21
C LYS A 178 -2.21 -9.53 25.21
N LEU A 179 -2.01 -9.30 26.51
CA LEU A 179 -2.82 -9.80 27.61
C LEU A 179 -4.02 -8.92 27.99
N ILE A 180 -4.19 -7.73 27.38
CA ILE A 180 -5.29 -6.83 27.73
C ILE A 180 -6.54 -7.16 26.90
N PRO A 181 -7.65 -7.59 27.53
CA PRO A 181 -8.93 -7.74 26.84
C PRO A 181 -9.38 -6.38 26.30
N GLY A 182 -9.72 -6.33 25.01
CA GLY A 182 -10.19 -5.12 24.36
C GLY A 182 -9.12 -4.33 23.60
N ILE A 183 -7.96 -4.90 23.28
CA ILE A 183 -6.91 -4.22 22.50
C ILE A 183 -7.40 -3.71 21.13
N ILE A 184 -8.42 -4.34 20.52
CA ILE A 184 -9.05 -3.87 19.28
C ILE A 184 -9.66 -2.47 19.43
N TYR A 185 -10.11 -2.08 20.63
CA TYR A 185 -10.65 -0.74 20.90
C TYR A 185 -9.57 0.33 20.67
N HIS A 186 -8.32 0.06 21.04
CA HIS A 186 -7.21 0.97 20.79
C HIS A 186 -6.89 1.12 19.32
N PHE A 187 -6.90 -0.01 18.60
CA PHE A 187 -6.74 0.02 17.16
C PHE A 187 -7.84 0.87 16.52
N ILE A 188 -9.10 0.69 16.92
CA ILE A 188 -10.23 1.45 16.36
C ILE A 188 -10.12 2.95 16.68
N ARG A 189 -9.76 3.33 17.92
CA ARG A 189 -9.54 4.75 18.30
C ARG A 189 -8.51 5.44 17.42
N TRP A 190 -7.46 4.72 17.01
CA TRP A 190 -6.41 5.25 16.14
C TRP A 190 -6.77 5.18 14.65
N TYR A 191 -7.19 4.00 14.18
CA TYR A 191 -7.35 3.69 12.76
C TYR A 191 -8.69 4.16 12.19
N SER A 192 -9.75 4.16 12.99
CA SER A 192 -11.08 4.67 12.62
C SER A 192 -11.71 5.47 13.76
N PRO A 193 -11.24 6.70 14.04
CA PRO A 193 -11.79 7.53 15.10
C PRO A 193 -13.30 7.76 14.97
N ARG A 194 -13.84 7.70 13.74
CA ARG A 194 -15.28 7.80 13.45
C ARG A 194 -16.11 6.64 14.02
N ASP A 195 -15.46 5.51 14.30
CA ASP A 195 -16.09 4.32 14.89
C ASP A 195 -15.98 4.26 16.41
N TRP A 196 -15.34 5.26 17.01
CA TRP A 196 -15.30 5.45 18.45
C TRP A 196 -16.34 6.49 18.83
N ILE A 197 -17.37 6.09 19.57
CA ILE A 197 -18.39 6.99 20.10
C ILE A 197 -17.95 7.41 21.49
N GLU A 198 -17.66 8.69 21.66
CA GLU A 198 -17.31 9.29 22.94
C GLU A 198 -18.56 9.44 23.82
N GLU A 199 -18.43 9.13 25.11
CA GLU A 199 -19.46 9.27 26.12
C GLU A 199 -19.11 10.39 27.11
N GLU A 200 -20.12 10.95 27.76
CA GLU A 200 -19.91 11.93 28.83
C GLU A 200 -19.24 11.27 30.03
N GLY A 201 -17.97 11.62 30.26
CA GLY A 201 -17.19 11.15 31.38
C GLY A 201 -15.72 10.93 31.01
N THR A 202 -14.85 11.14 31.99
CA THR A 202 -13.41 10.93 31.84
C THR A 202 -13.01 9.66 32.59
N ASP A 203 -12.13 8.85 32.00
CA ASP A 203 -11.50 7.75 32.70
C ASP A 203 -10.56 8.26 33.81
N GLN A 204 -10.09 7.32 34.62
CA GLN A 204 -9.11 7.56 35.69
C GLN A 204 -7.74 8.10 35.22
N TRP A 205 -7.50 8.21 33.91
CA TRP A 205 -6.27 8.74 33.31
C TRP A 205 -6.47 10.04 32.53
N GLY A 206 -7.65 10.66 32.62
CA GLY A 206 -7.94 11.93 31.95
C GLY A 206 -8.41 11.80 30.50
N GLN A 207 -8.80 10.61 30.03
CA GLN A 207 -9.28 10.39 28.66
C GLN A 207 -10.81 10.30 28.60
N ILE A 208 -11.40 10.78 27.50
CA ILE A 208 -12.84 10.66 27.29
C ILE A 208 -13.20 9.17 27.14
N ASN A 209 -14.17 8.71 27.94
CA ASN A 209 -14.70 7.37 27.84
C ASN A 209 -15.45 7.20 26.51
N GLY A 210 -15.58 5.96 26.05
CA GLY A 210 -16.32 5.71 24.82
C GLY A 210 -16.51 4.24 24.53
N HIS A 211 -17.31 3.98 23.51
CA HIS A 211 -17.64 2.64 23.07
C HIS A 211 -17.63 2.53 21.55
N LEU A 212 -17.62 1.28 21.06
CA LEU A 212 -17.66 1.02 19.62
C LEU A 212 -18.99 1.39 18.99
N SER A 213 -18.94 1.99 17.80
CA SER A 213 -20.12 2.27 16.98
C SER A 213 -21.00 1.03 16.76
N PRO A 214 -22.33 1.20 16.57
CA PRO A 214 -23.23 0.07 16.33
C PRO A 214 -22.78 -0.85 15.20
N ARG A 215 -22.20 -0.28 14.12
CA ARG A 215 -21.67 -1.06 12.99
C ARG A 215 -20.51 -1.99 13.39
N MET A 216 -19.72 -1.59 14.39
CA MET A 216 -18.59 -2.38 14.89
C MET A 216 -19.02 -3.48 15.87
N LYS A 217 -20.23 -3.40 16.42
CA LYS A 217 -20.83 -4.38 17.33
C LYS A 217 -21.67 -5.46 16.63
N ILE A 218 -21.76 -5.42 15.29
CA ILE A 218 -22.53 -6.39 14.51
C ILE A 218 -21.99 -7.82 14.75
N PRO A 219 -22.86 -8.84 14.90
CA PRO A 219 -22.41 -10.23 15.00
C PRO A 219 -21.65 -10.64 13.74
N ASN A 220 -20.54 -11.37 13.90
CA ASN A 220 -19.62 -11.74 12.81
C ASN A 220 -19.03 -10.54 12.05
N ASN A 221 -18.68 -9.46 12.77
CA ASN A 221 -17.99 -8.32 12.18
C ASN A 221 -16.65 -8.75 11.51
N PRO A 222 -16.46 -8.49 10.20
CA PRO A 222 -15.20 -8.79 9.51
C PRO A 222 -13.96 -8.22 10.19
N TRP A 223 -14.04 -7.03 10.80
CA TRP A 223 -12.91 -6.42 11.51
C TRP A 223 -12.52 -7.21 12.74
N ALA A 224 -13.49 -7.72 13.51
CA ALA A 224 -13.21 -8.57 14.66
C ALA A 224 -12.62 -9.91 14.22
N THR A 225 -13.12 -10.49 13.13
CA THR A 225 -12.58 -11.72 12.54
C THR A 225 -11.14 -11.54 12.04
N THR A 226 -10.86 -10.48 11.30
CA THR A 226 -9.51 -10.12 10.83
C THR A 226 -8.59 -9.81 12.00
N TRP A 227 -9.08 -9.11 13.01
CA TRP A 227 -8.31 -8.85 14.22
C TRP A 227 -7.91 -10.14 14.92
N ASN A 228 -8.81 -11.12 15.04
CA ASN A 228 -8.53 -12.38 15.71
C ASN A 228 -7.51 -13.24 14.94
N SER A 229 -7.49 -13.17 13.61
CA SER A 229 -6.50 -13.90 12.79
C SER A 229 -5.14 -13.20 12.71
N ALA A 230 -5.09 -11.87 12.84
CA ALA A 230 -3.87 -11.07 12.74
C ALA A 230 -2.81 -11.45 13.79
N GLN A 231 -1.57 -11.67 13.34
CA GLN A 231 -0.42 -11.94 14.21
C GLN A 231 0.38 -10.67 14.51
N PRO A 232 1.09 -10.58 15.65
CA PRO A 232 1.93 -9.43 15.96
C PRO A 232 3.21 -9.43 15.10
N VAL A 233 3.10 -8.98 13.86
CA VAL A 233 4.22 -8.92 12.90
C VAL A 233 4.44 -7.46 12.51
N PRO A 234 5.65 -6.89 12.68
CA PRO A 234 5.93 -5.52 12.26
C PRO A 234 5.99 -5.39 10.74
N ALA A 235 5.65 -4.23 10.17
CA ALA A 235 5.52 -4.02 8.73
C ALA A 235 6.70 -4.54 7.87
N HIS A 236 7.95 -4.39 8.34
CA HIS A 236 9.13 -4.86 7.60
C HIS A 236 9.27 -6.40 7.52
N ARG A 237 8.54 -7.16 8.36
CA ARG A 237 8.50 -8.64 8.33
C ARG A 237 7.22 -9.19 7.72
N GLN A 238 6.27 -8.34 7.38
CA GLN A 238 5.01 -8.76 6.77
C GLN A 238 5.19 -9.07 5.29
N LYS A 239 4.23 -9.79 4.73
CA LYS A 239 4.12 -9.91 3.27
C LYS A 239 3.86 -8.54 2.67
N ARG A 240 4.68 -8.15 1.69
CA ARG A 240 4.54 -6.87 0.97
C ARG A 240 3.17 -6.78 0.30
N LEU A 241 2.44 -5.69 0.57
CA LEU A 241 1.18 -5.38 -0.12
C LEU A 241 1.42 -4.97 -1.58
N PHE A 242 2.58 -4.38 -1.86
CA PHE A 242 3.00 -3.96 -3.19
C PHE A 242 4.40 -4.51 -3.50
N ASP A 243 4.51 -5.28 -4.58
CA ASP A 243 5.79 -5.74 -5.09
C ASP A 243 6.23 -4.87 -6.26
N ASP A 244 7.14 -3.93 -5.97
CA ASP A 244 7.70 -2.97 -6.92
C ASP A 244 8.31 -3.65 -8.16
N THR A 245 8.87 -4.84 -8.01
CA THR A 245 9.52 -5.53 -9.14
C THR A 245 8.47 -6.17 -10.05
N LYS A 246 7.48 -6.87 -9.48
CA LYS A 246 6.40 -7.50 -10.24
C LYS A 246 5.51 -6.48 -10.95
N GLU A 247 5.18 -5.36 -10.30
CA GLU A 247 4.34 -4.31 -10.91
C GLU A 247 5.08 -3.55 -12.01
N ALA A 248 6.40 -3.33 -11.87
CA ALA A 248 7.23 -2.78 -12.94
C ALA A 248 7.26 -3.73 -14.16
N GLU A 249 7.50 -5.04 -13.93
CA GLU A 249 7.50 -6.04 -14.99
C GLU A 249 6.17 -6.11 -15.74
N LYS A 250 5.04 -6.17 -15.01
CA LYS A 250 3.70 -6.13 -15.62
C LYS A 250 3.51 -4.90 -16.50
N THR A 251 3.98 -3.74 -16.02
CA THR A 251 3.84 -2.48 -16.74
C THR A 251 4.71 -2.42 -17.99
N ILE A 252 5.96 -2.89 -17.91
CA ILE A 252 6.87 -2.98 -19.05
C ILE A 252 6.33 -3.97 -20.08
N GLN A 253 5.87 -5.14 -19.63
CA GLN A 253 5.24 -6.15 -20.49
C GLN A 253 4.00 -5.59 -21.18
N PHE A 254 3.16 -4.86 -20.45
CA PHE A 254 2.00 -4.18 -21.01
C PHE A 254 2.41 -3.24 -22.13
N LEU A 255 3.50 -2.48 -22.01
CA LEU A 255 3.97 -1.58 -23.07
C LEU A 255 4.62 -2.33 -24.23
N ALA A 256 5.41 -3.36 -23.93
CA ALA A 256 6.14 -4.16 -24.92
C ALA A 256 5.21 -4.97 -25.85
N CYS A 257 4.05 -5.40 -25.35
CA CYS A 257 3.07 -6.16 -26.14
C CYS A 257 2.13 -5.29 -26.98
N ARG A 258 2.25 -3.96 -26.97
CA ARG A 258 1.32 -3.08 -27.68
C ARG A 258 1.84 -2.68 -29.04
N CYS A 259 0.98 -2.78 -30.04
CA CYS A 259 1.25 -2.20 -31.35
C CYS A 259 1.06 -0.68 -31.34
N ILE A 260 1.59 -0.01 -32.36
CA ILE A 260 1.48 1.44 -32.52
C ILE A 260 0.02 1.90 -32.54
N GLY A 261 -0.89 1.10 -33.12
CA GLY A 261 -2.31 1.39 -33.15
C GLY A 261 -2.94 1.44 -31.75
N GLU A 262 -2.59 0.50 -30.87
CA GLU A 262 -3.07 0.48 -29.50
C GLU A 262 -2.47 1.62 -28.66
N ILE A 263 -1.19 1.95 -28.87
CA ILE A 263 -0.57 3.11 -28.22
C ILE A 263 -1.29 4.40 -28.64
N CYS A 264 -1.63 4.55 -29.92
CA CYS A 264 -2.44 5.66 -30.40
C CYS A 264 -3.80 5.73 -29.69
N GLN A 265 -4.46 4.58 -29.49
CA GLN A 265 -5.73 4.52 -28.75
C GLN A 265 -5.59 4.98 -27.30
N LEU A 266 -4.53 4.58 -26.60
CA LEU A 266 -4.25 5.05 -25.23
C LEU A 266 -3.99 6.56 -25.15
N LEU A 267 -3.52 7.18 -26.24
CA LEU A 267 -3.29 8.61 -26.36
C LEU A 267 -4.55 9.40 -26.79
N MET A 268 -5.59 8.73 -27.31
CA MET A 268 -6.79 9.39 -27.84
C MET A 268 -7.45 10.37 -26.86
N PRO A 269 -7.62 10.07 -25.55
CA PRO A 269 -8.22 11.02 -24.62
C PRO A 269 -7.43 12.32 -24.53
N VAL A 270 -6.08 12.23 -24.52
CA VAL A 270 -5.18 13.39 -24.45
C VAL A 270 -5.23 14.18 -25.76
N LEU A 271 -5.18 13.49 -26.90
CA LEU A 271 -5.27 14.13 -28.22
C LEU A 271 -6.62 14.81 -28.44
N ALA A 272 -7.72 14.19 -28.01
CA ALA A 272 -9.05 14.77 -28.08
C ALA A 272 -9.16 16.00 -27.19
N HIS A 273 -8.65 15.92 -25.95
CA HIS A 273 -8.61 17.07 -25.05
C HIS A 273 -7.79 18.22 -25.63
N ALA A 274 -6.57 17.95 -26.12
CA ALA A 274 -5.71 18.95 -26.74
C ALA A 274 -6.36 19.56 -27.99
N ALA A 275 -7.04 18.77 -28.81
CA ALA A 275 -7.78 19.26 -29.97
C ALA A 275 -8.94 20.18 -29.55
N LEU A 276 -9.72 19.79 -28.53
CA LEU A 276 -10.79 20.64 -27.98
C LEU A 276 -10.24 21.93 -27.39
N GLN A 277 -9.13 21.87 -26.67
CA GLN A 277 -8.46 23.04 -26.10
C GLN A 277 -7.95 23.98 -27.21
N ALA A 278 -7.32 23.44 -28.25
CA ALA A 278 -6.89 24.20 -29.41
C ALA A 278 -8.09 24.86 -30.12
N LEU A 279 -9.18 24.11 -30.34
CA LEU A 279 -10.41 24.66 -30.94
C LEU A 279 -11.05 25.76 -30.07
N ALA A 280 -11.05 25.60 -28.75
CA ALA A 280 -11.57 26.58 -27.81
C ALA A 280 -10.73 27.87 -27.78
N GLN A 281 -9.40 27.75 -27.89
CA GLN A 281 -8.47 28.87 -27.98
C GLN A 281 -8.57 29.59 -29.34
N HIS A 282 -8.83 28.87 -30.43
CA HIS A 282 -8.92 29.42 -31.79
C HIS A 282 -10.33 29.88 -32.23
N LYS A 283 -11.17 30.39 -31.32
CA LYS A 283 -12.55 30.81 -31.65
C LYS A 283 -12.61 31.74 -32.89
N GLN A 284 -13.51 31.36 -33.83
CA GLN A 284 -14.33 32.22 -34.73
C GLN A 284 -14.17 32.25 -36.28
N PRO A 285 -13.24 31.57 -36.97
CA PRO A 285 -13.45 31.30 -38.42
C PRO A 285 -13.20 29.86 -38.90
N ALA A 286 -12.50 29.01 -38.13
CA ALA A 286 -12.04 27.69 -38.59
C ALA A 286 -13.10 26.57 -38.53
N ILE A 287 -14.23 26.78 -37.85
CA ILE A 287 -15.27 25.76 -37.65
C ILE A 287 -15.91 25.33 -38.97
N VAL A 288 -15.95 26.19 -40.00
CA VAL A 288 -16.50 25.87 -41.32
C VAL A 288 -15.73 24.71 -42.00
N LYS A 289 -14.43 24.57 -41.73
CA LYS A 289 -13.57 23.51 -42.30
C LYS A 289 -13.42 22.28 -41.39
N LEU A 290 -14.12 22.25 -40.26
CA LEU A 290 -14.04 21.16 -39.29
C LEU A 290 -14.33 19.78 -39.91
N PRO A 291 -15.30 19.61 -40.83
CA PRO A 291 -15.55 18.31 -41.47
C PRO A 291 -14.36 17.81 -42.32
N GLU A 292 -13.68 18.70 -43.06
CA GLU A 292 -12.50 18.34 -43.86
C GLU A 292 -11.32 17.95 -42.98
N ILE A 293 -11.11 18.68 -41.87
CA ILE A 293 -10.05 18.38 -40.90
C ILE A 293 -10.32 17.02 -40.22
N ILE A 294 -11.56 16.77 -39.79
CA ILE A 294 -11.96 15.48 -39.20
C ILE A 294 -11.74 14.34 -40.20
N ASN A 295 -12.10 14.52 -41.47
CA ASN A 295 -11.91 13.50 -42.49
C ASN A 295 -10.42 13.23 -42.76
N GLY A 296 -9.59 14.28 -42.79
CA GLY A 296 -8.13 14.18 -42.92
C GLY A 296 -7.47 13.47 -41.73
N ILE A 297 -7.89 13.79 -40.50
CA ILE A 297 -7.43 13.10 -39.28
C ILE A 297 -7.88 11.64 -39.30
N THR A 298 -9.14 11.38 -39.64
CA THR A 298 -9.71 10.02 -39.72
C THR A 298 -8.95 9.16 -40.73
N THR A 299 -8.64 9.71 -41.91
CA THR A 299 -7.87 9.00 -42.94
C THR A 299 -6.45 8.68 -42.48
N LYS A 300 -5.79 9.62 -41.79
CA LYS A 300 -4.44 9.43 -41.23
C LYS A 300 -4.43 8.42 -40.08
N LEU A 301 -5.39 8.50 -39.16
CA LEU A 301 -5.57 7.55 -38.06
C LEU A 301 -5.86 6.15 -38.61
N GLN A 302 -6.77 6.02 -39.58
CA GLN A 302 -7.04 4.74 -40.26
C GLN A 302 -5.78 4.14 -40.89
N ARG A 303 -4.90 4.94 -41.49
CA ARG A 303 -3.62 4.42 -42.02
C ARG A 303 -2.66 3.98 -40.91
N ALA A 304 -2.58 4.76 -39.83
CA ALA A 304 -1.71 4.47 -38.69
C ALA A 304 -2.16 3.23 -37.89
N THR A 305 -3.47 2.94 -37.86
CA THR A 305 -4.03 1.78 -37.14
C THR A 305 -4.18 0.54 -38.03
N LYS A 306 -4.11 0.66 -39.36
CA LYS A 306 -4.29 -0.46 -40.30
C LYS A 306 -3.09 -1.39 -40.45
N SER A 307 -1.90 -1.08 -39.93
CA SER A 307 -0.74 -1.95 -40.09
C SER A 307 -0.24 -2.54 -38.77
N PHE A 308 -0.68 -3.78 -38.49
CA PHE A 308 0.18 -4.89 -38.04
C PHE A 308 -0.54 -6.27 -37.98
N HIS A 309 -1.85 -6.34 -38.23
CA HIS A 309 -2.58 -7.63 -38.21
C HIS A 309 -2.28 -8.59 -39.39
N LEU A 310 -1.43 -8.20 -40.34
CA LEU A 310 -1.13 -9.01 -41.54
C LEU A 310 0.24 -9.70 -41.54
N HIS A 311 1.09 -9.51 -40.52
CA HIS A 311 2.39 -10.18 -40.46
C HIS A 311 2.56 -11.20 -39.33
N THR A 312 1.66 -11.24 -38.34
CA THR A 312 1.78 -12.22 -37.23
C THR A 312 1.20 -13.59 -37.56
N TYR A 313 0.44 -13.75 -38.65
CA TYR A 313 -0.11 -15.05 -39.07
C TYR A 313 0.76 -15.82 -40.09
N ILE A 314 1.95 -15.31 -40.44
CA ILE A 314 2.86 -15.98 -41.39
C ILE A 314 4.00 -16.73 -40.68
N TYR A 315 4.21 -16.52 -39.37
CA TYR A 315 5.28 -17.20 -38.62
C TYR A 315 4.81 -18.30 -37.64
N ASP A 316 3.50 -18.50 -37.45
CA ASP A 316 2.96 -19.59 -36.60
C ASP A 316 2.62 -20.88 -37.37
N VAL A 317 3.05 -21.03 -38.63
CA VAL A 317 2.88 -22.27 -39.43
C VAL A 317 4.22 -22.77 -40.01
N SER A 318 5.35 -22.39 -39.44
CA SER A 318 6.65 -22.99 -39.80
C SER A 318 7.66 -22.90 -38.67
N ILE A 319 7.51 -23.78 -37.67
CA ILE A 319 8.51 -24.70 -37.08
C ILE A 319 7.76 -25.63 -36.12
#